data_AF-A0A7X9JE14-F1
#
_entry.id   AF-A0A7X9JE14-F1
#
_cell.length_a   1.000
_cell.length_b   1.000
_cell.length_c   1.000
_cell.angle_alpha   90.00
_cell.angle_beta   90.00
_cell.angle_gamma   90.00
#
_symmetry.space_group_name_H-M   'P 1'
#
loop_
_entity.id
_entity.type
_entity.pdbx_description
1 polymer ?
#
loop_
_entity_poly.entity_id
_entity_poly.type
_entity_poly.pdbx_seq_one_letter_code
_entity_poly.pdbx_strand_id
1 'polypeptide(L)' 'MARVELNVQAPDFTLKDFNGTIVSLSDFQNKKNVMLVFNRGFI' A
#
# COMPACT_ATOMS: atom_id res chain seq x y z
N MET A 1 -19.52 3.55 -4.32
CA MET A 1 -18.23 4.25 -4.53
C MET A 1 -17.21 3.63 -3.60
N ALA A 2 -16.02 3.26 -4.07
CA ALA A 2 -14.99 2.73 -3.19
C ALA A 2 -14.45 3.86 -2.30
N ARG A 3 -14.54 3.71 -0.98
CA ARG A 3 -14.09 4.67 0.03
C ARG A 3 -13.25 3.93 1.06
N VAL A 4 -12.12 4.51 1.46
CA VAL A 4 -11.32 4.02 2.59
C VAL A 4 -11.83 4.69 3.86
N GLU A 5 -12.05 3.90 4.91
CA GLU A 5 -12.44 4.39 6.23
C GLU A 5 -11.22 4.99 6.95
N LEU A 6 -11.45 6.07 7.71
CA LEU A 6 -10.39 6.75 8.45
C LEU A 6 -10.28 6.16 9.87
N ASN A 7 -9.09 6.22 10.45
CA ASN A 7 -8.78 5.75 11.82
C ASN A 7 -9.08 4.26 12.07
N VAL A 8 -9.11 3.46 11.01
CA VAL A 8 -9.15 1.99 11.08
C VAL A 8 -7.85 1.43 10.51
N GLN A 9 -7.61 0.13 10.74
CA GLN A 9 -6.48 -0.55 10.14
C GLN A 9 -6.56 -0.47 8.61
N ALA A 10 -5.47 -0.04 7.97
CA ALA A 10 -5.39 0.00 6.52
C ALA A 10 -5.55 -1.42 5.93
N PRO A 11 -6.34 -1.60 4.86
CA PRO A 11 -6.44 -2.89 4.19
C PRO A 11 -5.09 -3.36 3.67
N ASP A 12 -4.71 -4.59 4.01
CA ASP A 12 -3.44 -5.15 3.55
C ASP A 12 -3.50 -5.49 2.05
N PHE A 13 -2.34 -5.47 1.41
CA PHE A 13 -2.15 -5.97 0.06
C PHE A 13 -0.75 -6.56 -0.04
N THR A 14 -0.58 -7.51 -0.95
CA THR A 14 0.73 -8.07 -1.31
C THR A 14 0.86 -8.05 -2.82
N LEU A 15 1.89 -7.35 -3.32
CA LEU A 15 2.16 -7.22 -4.75
C LEU A 15 3.66 -7.35 -5.01
N LYS A 16 4.02 -7.60 -6.27
CA LYS A 16 5.41 -7.45 -6.71
C LYS A 16 5.71 -5.98 -6.98
N ASP A 17 6.86 -5.51 -6.54
CA ASP A 17 7.42 -4.23 -6.96
C ASP A 17 7.97 -4.31 -8.41
N PHE A 18 8.53 -3.21 -8.92
CA PHE A 18 9.10 -3.15 -10.27
C PHE A 18 10.31 -4.07 -10.48
N ASN A 19 10.98 -4.50 -9.40
CA ASN A 19 12.09 -5.45 -9.45
C ASN A 19 11.63 -6.91 -9.25
N GLY A 20 10.33 -7.15 -9.10
CA GLY A 20 9.76 -8.47 -8.81
C GLY A 20 9.79 -8.88 -7.34
N THR A 21 10.25 -8.01 -6.44
CA THR A 21 10.27 -8.25 -4.99
C THR A 21 8.86 -8.23 -4.45
N ILE A 22 8.51 -9.23 -3.63
CA ILE A 22 7.21 -9.27 -2.95
C ILE A 22 7.20 -8.22 -1.83
N VAL A 23 6.19 -7.36 -1.84
CA VAL A 23 5.98 -6.32 -0.85
C VAL A 23 4.57 -6.46 -0.29
N SER A 24 4.45 -6.54 1.03
CA SER A 24 3.16 -6.42 1.73
C SER A 24 3.07 -5.10 2.49
N LEU A 25 1.89 -4.49 2.56
CA LEU A 25 1.70 -3.27 3.36
C LEU A 25 1.97 -3.55 4.84
N SER A 26 1.58 -4.74 5.32
CA SER A 26 1.83 -5.20 6.68
C SER A 26 3.31 -5.26 7.08
N ASP A 27 4.24 -5.40 6.14
CA ASP A 27 5.68 -5.45 6.41
C ASP A 27 6.22 -4.13 7.01
N PHE A 28 5.50 -3.02 6.82
CA PHE A 28 5.86 -1.70 7.31
C PHE A 28 5.20 -1.30 8.64
N GLN A 29 4.26 -2.11 9.14
CA GLN A 29 3.59 -1.83 10.42
C GLN A 29 4.61 -1.68 11.56
N ASN A 30 4.41 -0.66 12.41
CA ASN A 30 5.27 -0.33 13.55
C ASN A 30 6.74 -0.01 13.21
N LYS A 31 7.08 0.18 11.92
CA LYS A 31 8.44 0.51 11.47
C LYS A 31 8.57 1.92 10.92
N LYS A 32 7.54 2.42 10.23
CA LYS A 32 7.54 3.75 9.59
C LYS A 32 6.13 4.20 9.22
N ASN A 33 5.96 5.50 8.99
CA ASN A 33 4.78 6.03 8.30
C ASN A 33 4.86 5.71 6.80
N VAL A 34 3.73 5.36 6.19
CA VAL A 34 3.63 4.97 4.77
C VAL A 34 2.60 5.83 4.06
N MET A 35 2.93 6.31 2.86
CA MET A 35 2.00 6.99 1.96
C MET A 35 1.85 6.17 0.69
N LEU A 36 0.63 5.68 0.43
CA LEU A 36 0.30 4.93 -0.79
C LEU A 36 -0.34 5.85 -1.82
N VAL A 37 0.22 5.89 -3.02
CA VAL A 37 -0.28 6.71 -4.12
C VAL A 37 -0.70 5.81 -5.28
N PHE A 38 -1.97 5.91 -5.69
CA PHE A 38 -2.49 5.25 -6.89
C PHE A 38 -2.41 6.23 -8.07
N ASN A 39 -1.34 6.12 -8.85
CA ASN A 39 -1.19 6.95 -10.05
C ASN A 39 -2.01 6.38 -11.22
N ARG A 40 -2.73 7.25 -11.93
CA ARG A 40 -3.45 6.87 -13.15
C ARG A 40 -2.52 7.01 -14.35
N GLY A 41 -1.65 6.02 -14.52
CA GLY A 41 -0.66 5.96 -15.58
C GLY A 41 0.68 6.53 -15.17
N PHE A 42 1.72 5.76 -15.50
CA PHE A 42 3.08 6.24 -15.66
C PHE A 42 3.39 5.99 -17.15
N ILE A 43 3.72 7.04 -17.90
CA ILE A 43 4.35 6.89 -19.22
C ILE A 43 5.86 6.89 -18.98
#